data_AF-A0AAU0SM00-F1
#
_entry.id   AF-A0AAU0SM00-F1
#
_cell.length_a   1.000
_cell.length_b   1.000
_cell.length_c   1.000
_cell.angle_alpha   90.00
_cell.angle_beta   90.00
_cell.angle_gamma   90.00
#
_symmetry.space_group_name_H-M   'P 1'
#
loop_
_entity.id
_entity.type
_entity.pdbx_description
1 polymer ?
#
loop_
_entity_poly.entity_id
_entity_poly.type
_entity_poly.pdbx_seq_one_letter_code
_entity_poly.pdbx_strand_id
1 'polypeptide(L)'
;MKNQNGAPAPTGSACRKKAIESLPELSPRPDYAIDHTGKRRGKMTAIAWYRASTMGKGALWLCRCECGLFEYRRPGNWQSRPHPNDMCDACLRAKGPNSKVTAQARYRQWIEGLRDLGLTDNEITRITASGSKVETRDKTAAEIREQIAREGL
;
A
#
# COMPACT_ATOMS: atom_id res chain seq x y z
N MET A 1 3.95 25.12 -43.76
CA MET A 1 4.95 25.19 -42.66
C MET A 1 4.37 24.47 -41.45
N LYS A 2 5.07 23.44 -40.95
CA LYS A 2 4.72 22.74 -39.71
C LYS A 2 5.16 23.62 -38.54
N ASN A 3 4.33 23.75 -37.51
CA ASN A 3 4.84 23.66 -36.14
C ASN A 3 3.74 23.14 -35.22
N GLN A 4 3.86 21.83 -34.98
CA GLN A 4 3.30 21.12 -33.85
C GLN A 4 4.18 21.47 -32.65
N ASN A 5 3.60 21.89 -31.53
CA ASN A 5 4.14 21.71 -30.17
C ASN A 5 3.10 22.21 -29.15
N GLY A 6 1.92 21.59 -29.17
CA GLY A 6 0.99 21.64 -28.05
C GLY A 6 1.11 20.32 -27.31
N ALA A 7 1.93 20.26 -26.26
CA ALA A 7 1.90 19.13 -25.34
C ALA A 7 0.50 19.08 -24.71
N PRO A 8 -0.26 17.97 -24.81
CA PRO A 8 -1.57 17.90 -24.16
C PRO A 8 -1.37 17.97 -22.64
N ALA A 9 -2.14 18.83 -21.99
CA ALA A 9 -2.21 18.91 -20.53
C ALA A 9 -2.57 17.51 -19.96
N PRO A 10 -1.90 17.03 -18.90
CA PRO A 10 -2.17 15.70 -18.37
C PRO A 10 -3.59 15.66 -17.79
N THR A 11 -4.47 14.98 -18.52
CA THR A 11 -5.84 14.64 -18.13
C THR A 11 -5.81 13.54 -17.09
N GLY A 12 -6.20 13.87 -15.86
CA GLY A 12 -6.75 12.92 -14.90
C GLY A 12 -5.79 11.89 -14.26
N SER A 13 -6.01 11.74 -12.95
CA SER A 13 -5.78 10.51 -12.17
C SER A 13 -4.42 10.30 -11.50
N ALA A 14 -4.52 10.14 -10.18
CA ALA A 14 -3.46 9.86 -9.21
C ALA A 14 -2.34 10.91 -9.14
N CYS A 15 -2.36 11.71 -8.07
CA CYS A 15 -1.12 12.27 -7.53
C CYS A 15 -0.23 11.07 -7.18
N ARG A 16 0.60 10.62 -8.12
CA ARG A 16 1.58 9.55 -7.88
C ARG A 16 2.41 10.07 -6.72
N LYS A 17 2.33 9.37 -5.59
CA LYS A 17 3.17 9.60 -4.41
C LYS A 17 4.60 9.22 -4.79
N LYS A 18 5.23 10.02 -5.65
CA LYS A 18 6.66 9.89 -5.89
C LYS A 18 7.35 10.67 -4.80
N ALA A 19 8.26 9.99 -4.12
CA ALA A 19 9.23 10.66 -3.28
C ALA A 19 10.00 11.68 -4.13
N ILE A 20 10.14 12.89 -3.60
CA ILE A 20 10.93 13.97 -4.15
C ILE A 20 12.21 14.00 -3.33
N GLU A 21 13.36 13.94 -4.01
CA GLU A 21 14.68 13.85 -3.38
C GLU A 21 15.23 15.22 -2.96
N SER A 22 14.82 16.30 -3.63
CA SER A 22 15.21 17.67 -3.32
C SER A 22 13.98 18.55 -2.99
N LEU A 23 14.18 19.56 -2.14
CA LEU A 23 13.11 20.51 -1.82
C LEU A 23 12.75 21.31 -3.09
N PRO A 24 11.49 21.29 -3.56
CA PRO A 24 11.07 22.11 -4.68
C PRO A 24 11.04 23.60 -4.30
N GLU A 25 11.00 24.47 -5.30
CA GLU A 25 10.69 25.88 -5.05
C GLU A 25 9.28 26.02 -4.49
N LEU A 26 9.16 26.70 -3.35
CA LEU A 26 7.92 26.82 -2.60
C LEU A 26 7.40 28.24 -2.71
N SER A 27 6.11 28.38 -3.04
CA SER A 27 5.41 29.65 -2.95
C SER A 27 4.97 29.90 -1.50
N PRO A 28 4.92 31.16 -1.04
CA PRO A 28 4.39 31.47 0.27
C PRO A 28 2.94 31.00 0.39
N ARG A 29 2.57 30.52 1.58
CA ARG A 29 1.17 30.17 1.88
C ARG A 29 0.32 31.44 1.81
N PRO A 30 -0.81 31.45 1.08
CA PRO A 30 -1.75 32.56 1.14
C PRO A 30 -2.38 32.71 2.54
N ASP A 31 -2.67 33.94 2.97
CA ASP A 31 -3.18 34.22 4.32
C ASP A 31 -4.50 33.50 4.65
N TYR A 32 -5.38 33.34 3.66
CA TYR A 32 -6.66 32.64 3.82
C TYR A 32 -6.52 31.11 3.97
N ALA A 33 -5.36 30.53 3.65
CA ALA A 33 -5.17 29.09 3.70
C ALA A 33 -4.78 28.66 5.12
N ILE A 34 -5.52 27.69 5.68
CA ILE A 34 -5.23 27.13 7.01
C ILE A 34 -3.78 26.62 7.07
N ASP A 35 -3.06 27.01 8.12
CA ASP A 35 -1.71 26.52 8.36
C ASP A 35 -1.72 25.06 8.85
N HIS A 36 -0.89 24.24 8.23
CA HIS A 36 -0.69 22.84 8.60
C HIS A 36 0.76 22.53 8.95
N THR A 37 1.64 23.53 8.99
CA THR A 37 3.04 23.37 9.35
C THR A 37 3.16 22.66 10.69
N GLY A 38 4.01 21.62 10.76
CA GLY A 38 4.23 20.82 11.95
C GLY A 38 3.16 19.76 12.23
N LYS A 39 2.04 19.72 11.50
CA LYS A 39 1.10 18.58 11.62
C LYS A 39 1.81 17.29 11.24
N ARG A 40 1.53 16.21 11.99
CA ARG A 40 2.13 14.88 11.82
C ARG A 40 1.09 13.80 11.57
N ARG A 41 1.46 12.77 10.80
CA ARG A 41 0.71 11.52 10.65
C ARG A 41 1.70 10.40 10.34
N GLY A 42 1.83 9.44 11.25
CA GLY A 42 2.92 8.47 11.21
C GLY A 42 4.28 9.16 11.10
N LYS A 43 5.05 8.81 10.07
CA LYS A 43 6.38 9.35 9.77
C LYS A 43 6.37 10.62 8.91
N MET A 44 5.19 11.13 8.55
CA MET A 44 5.06 12.32 7.69
C MET A 44 4.85 13.57 8.55
N THR A 45 5.56 14.64 8.24
CA THR A 45 5.38 15.98 8.82
C THR A 45 5.12 16.99 7.72
N ALA A 46 4.09 17.82 7.84
CA ALA A 46 3.82 18.89 6.89
C ALA A 46 4.78 20.06 7.14
N ILE A 47 5.45 20.53 6.09
CA ILE A 47 6.52 21.54 6.20
C ILE A 47 6.26 22.81 5.40
N ALA A 48 5.48 22.73 4.31
CA ALA A 48 5.18 23.89 3.48
C ALA A 48 3.89 23.71 2.69
N TRP A 49 3.20 24.82 2.47
CA TRP A 49 2.10 24.87 1.51
C TRP A 49 2.64 24.71 0.08
N TYR A 50 1.89 24.04 -0.79
CA TYR A 50 2.28 23.89 -2.21
C TYR A 50 1.27 24.54 -3.14
N ARG A 51 0.00 24.12 -3.08
CA ARG A 51 -1.08 24.73 -3.88
C ARG A 51 -2.46 24.42 -3.33
N ALA A 52 -3.44 25.23 -3.72
CA ALA A 52 -4.85 24.84 -3.57
C ALA A 52 -5.15 23.56 -4.35
N SER A 53 -6.04 22.70 -3.84
CA SER A 53 -6.53 21.56 -4.60
C SER A 53 -7.43 22.03 -5.73
N THR A 54 -7.13 21.57 -6.94
CA THR A 54 -7.96 21.79 -8.13
C THR A 54 -9.39 21.25 -7.98
N MET A 55 -9.62 20.28 -7.10
CA MET A 55 -10.93 19.66 -6.85
C MET A 55 -11.62 20.11 -5.54
N GLY A 56 -11.25 21.26 -4.94
CA GLY A 56 -11.88 21.75 -3.70
C GLY A 56 -11.61 20.92 -2.43
N LYS A 57 -10.88 19.80 -2.53
CA LYS A 57 -10.56 18.87 -1.42
C LYS A 57 -9.48 19.39 -0.44
N GLY A 58 -9.44 20.69 -0.17
CA GLY A 58 -8.45 21.36 0.70
C GLY A 58 -7.12 21.74 0.00
N ALA A 59 -6.07 22.06 0.74
CA ALA A 59 -4.76 22.40 0.17
C ALA A 59 -3.84 21.17 0.03
N LEU A 60 -2.98 21.16 -0.99
CA LEU A 60 -1.84 20.26 -1.09
C LEU A 60 -0.63 20.90 -0.39
N TRP A 61 0.06 20.09 0.40
CA TRP A 61 1.21 20.48 1.20
C TRP A 61 2.39 19.58 0.88
N LEU A 62 3.58 20.17 0.88
CA LEU A 62 4.81 19.41 0.91
C LEU A 62 5.01 18.86 2.32
N CYS A 63 5.19 17.55 2.41
CA CYS A 63 5.41 16.84 3.66
C CYS A 63 6.71 16.07 3.60
N ARG A 64 7.52 16.18 4.65
CA ARG A 64 8.76 15.45 4.83
C ARG A 64 8.51 14.14 5.56
N CYS A 65 9.00 13.04 5.02
CA CYS A 65 9.09 11.76 5.70
C CYS A 65 10.34 11.73 6.59
N GLU A 66 10.31 10.96 7.68
CA GLU A 66 11.47 10.80 8.56
C GLU A 66 12.74 10.25 7.85
N CYS A 67 12.62 9.58 6.71
CA CYS A 67 13.76 9.17 5.90
C CYS A 67 14.44 10.31 5.12
N GLY A 68 13.89 11.53 5.18
CA GLY A 68 14.41 12.70 4.49
C GLY A 68 13.70 13.04 3.17
N LEU A 69 12.99 12.09 2.57
CA LEU A 69 12.26 12.30 1.31
C LEU A 69 10.97 13.10 1.50
N PHE A 70 10.54 13.80 0.44
CA PHE A 70 9.35 14.64 0.46
C PHE A 70 8.22 14.09 -0.42
N GLU A 71 6.97 14.37 -0.05
CA GLU A 71 5.80 14.07 -0.87
C GLU A 71 4.70 15.11 -0.71
N TYR A 72 3.89 15.29 -1.75
CA TYR A 72 2.67 16.08 -1.66
C TYR A 72 1.56 15.30 -0.94
N ARG A 73 1.03 15.86 0.15
CA ARG A 73 -0.06 15.28 0.95
C ARG A 73 -1.12 16.34 1.27
N ARG A 74 -2.19 15.90 1.95
CA ARG A 74 -3.31 16.74 2.40
C ARG A 74 -3.45 16.64 3.92
N PRO A 75 -2.80 17.53 4.70
CA PRO A 75 -2.80 17.48 6.16
C PRO A 75 -4.14 17.79 6.83
N GLY A 76 -5.07 18.43 6.11
CA GLY A 76 -6.36 18.87 6.67
C GLY A 76 -7.15 17.79 7.41
N ASN A 77 -7.05 16.52 6.97
CA ASN A 77 -7.80 15.41 7.57
C ASN A 77 -6.92 14.47 8.41
N TRP A 78 -5.68 14.83 8.75
CA TRP A 78 -4.77 13.92 9.47
C TRP A 78 -5.27 13.60 10.87
N GLN A 79 -5.93 14.55 11.52
CA GLN A 79 -6.49 14.39 12.87
C GLN A 79 -7.77 13.53 12.85
N SER A 80 -8.68 13.76 11.91
CA SER A 80 -9.93 13.00 11.80
C SER A 80 -9.78 11.62 11.15
N ARG A 81 -8.67 11.38 10.46
CA ARG A 81 -8.32 10.08 9.85
C ARG A 81 -6.87 9.72 10.19
N PRO A 82 -6.62 9.30 11.44
CA PRO A 82 -5.28 8.91 11.86
C PRO A 82 -4.80 7.70 11.05
N HIS A 83 -3.52 7.69 10.73
CA HIS A 83 -2.85 6.56 10.09
C HIS A 83 -1.45 6.43 10.70
N PRO A 84 -1.30 5.72 11.83
CA PRO A 84 -0.09 5.74 12.64
C PRO A 84 1.15 5.20 11.89
N ASN A 85 0.93 4.37 10.87
CA ASN A 85 1.99 3.81 10.03
C ASN A 85 2.15 4.53 8.69
N ASP A 86 1.68 5.78 8.55
CA ASP A 86 1.85 6.53 7.30
C ASP A 86 3.33 6.87 7.08
N MET A 87 3.79 6.76 5.84
CA MET A 87 5.18 7.02 5.41
C MET A 87 5.20 7.33 3.91
N CYS A 88 6.34 7.78 3.39
CA CYS A 88 6.52 7.96 1.95
C CYS A 88 6.49 6.60 1.21
N ASP A 89 6.20 6.66 -0.08
CA ASP A 89 6.16 5.54 -1.02
C ASP A 89 7.50 4.81 -1.10
N ALA A 90 8.63 5.53 -1.02
CA ALA A 90 9.95 4.91 -0.96
C ALA A 90 10.11 4.04 0.30
N CYS A 91 9.78 4.55 1.49
CA CYS A 91 9.79 3.75 2.71
C CYS A 91 8.78 2.60 2.67
N LEU A 92 7.62 2.81 2.05
CA LEU A 92 6.61 1.75 1.90
C LEU A 92 7.15 0.62 1.02
N ARG A 93 7.81 0.94 -0.10
CA ARG A 93 8.44 -0.07 -0.99
C ARG A 93 9.64 -0.74 -0.34
N ALA A 94 10.41 -0.02 0.46
CA ALA A 94 11.53 -0.58 1.20
C ALA A 94 11.12 -1.66 2.22
N LYS A 95 9.85 -1.66 2.67
CA LYS A 95 9.31 -2.75 3.51
C LYS A 95 9.09 -4.07 2.77
N GLY A 96 9.26 -4.09 1.44
CA GLY A 96 9.01 -5.25 0.61
C GLY A 96 7.60 -5.27 0.01
N PRO A 97 7.29 -6.28 -0.81
CA PRO A 97 6.00 -6.40 -1.48
C PRO A 97 4.86 -6.58 -0.46
N ASN A 98 3.71 -5.96 -0.76
CA ASN A 98 2.51 -6.11 0.07
C ASN A 98 2.01 -7.56 0.08
N SER A 99 1.28 -7.94 1.14
CA SER A 99 0.73 -9.29 1.31
C SER A 99 -0.01 -9.80 0.08
N LYS A 100 -0.84 -8.95 -0.56
CA LYS A 100 -1.57 -9.28 -1.78
C LYS A 100 -0.67 -9.73 -2.94
N VAL A 101 0.50 -9.11 -3.10
CA VAL A 101 1.47 -9.47 -4.15
C VAL A 101 2.10 -10.82 -3.82
N THR A 102 2.48 -11.04 -2.56
CA THR A 102 3.11 -12.30 -2.12
C THR A 102 2.13 -13.46 -1.96
N ALA A 103 0.82 -13.20 -1.89
CA ALA A 103 -0.19 -14.19 -1.53
C ALA A 103 -0.21 -15.39 -2.48
N GLN A 104 -0.13 -15.13 -3.79
CA GLN A 104 -0.13 -16.20 -4.79
C GLN A 104 1.12 -17.10 -4.68
N ALA A 105 2.29 -16.50 -4.49
CA ALA A 105 3.54 -17.26 -4.32
C ALA A 105 3.50 -18.10 -3.04
N ARG A 106 3.05 -17.52 -1.93
CA ARG A 106 2.86 -18.24 -0.65
C ARG A 106 1.86 -19.39 -0.78
N TYR A 107 0.77 -19.18 -1.51
CA TYR A 107 -0.21 -20.22 -1.78
C TYR A 107 0.42 -21.38 -2.57
N ARG A 108 1.16 -21.09 -3.65
CA ARG A 108 1.88 -22.11 -4.41
C ARG A 108 2.87 -22.89 -3.56
N GLN A 109 3.69 -22.20 -2.76
CA GLN A 109 4.64 -22.83 -1.85
C GLN A 109 3.94 -23.73 -0.82
N TRP A 110 2.79 -23.32 -0.31
CA TRP A 110 2.01 -24.15 0.60
C TRP A 110 1.45 -25.40 -0.10
N ILE A 111 0.95 -25.28 -1.35
CA ILE A 111 0.51 -26.42 -2.16
C ILE A 111 1.67 -27.39 -2.44
N GLU A 112 2.85 -26.87 -2.82
CA GLU A 112 4.06 -27.67 -3.02
C GLU A 112 4.47 -28.40 -1.74
N GLY A 113 4.44 -27.73 -0.59
CA GLY A 113 4.70 -28.36 0.70
C GLY A 113 3.72 -29.49 1.04
N LEU A 114 2.44 -29.37 0.68
CA LEU A 114 1.47 -30.47 0.84
C LEU A 114 1.80 -31.66 -0.07
N ARG A 115 2.27 -31.41 -1.30
CA ARG A 115 2.72 -32.48 -2.20
C ARG A 115 3.97 -33.17 -1.67
N ASP A 116 4.91 -32.41 -1.12
CA ASP A 116 6.15 -32.94 -0.53
C ASP A 116 5.87 -33.79 0.72
N LEU A 117 4.81 -33.48 1.47
CA LEU A 117 4.30 -34.34 2.55
C LEU A 117 3.63 -35.63 2.03
N GLY A 118 3.38 -35.73 0.72
CA GLY A 118 2.78 -36.89 0.07
C GLY A 118 1.26 -36.81 -0.07
N LEU A 119 0.64 -35.63 -0.03
CA LEU A 119 -0.78 -35.47 -0.36
C LEU A 119 -0.98 -35.42 -1.88
N THR A 120 -2.10 -35.99 -2.33
CA THR A 120 -2.54 -36.00 -3.73
C THR A 120 -3.24 -34.68 -4.09
N ASP A 121 -3.28 -34.35 -5.39
CA ASP A 121 -3.97 -33.13 -5.85
C ASP A 121 -5.48 -33.13 -5.52
N ASN A 122 -6.12 -34.30 -5.42
CA ASN A 122 -7.52 -34.41 -4.99
C ASN A 122 -7.70 -34.06 -3.51
N GLU A 123 -6.81 -34.54 -2.63
CA GLU A 123 -6.81 -34.19 -1.21
C GLU A 123 -6.55 -32.69 -1.03
N ILE A 124 -5.57 -32.14 -1.76
CA ILE A 124 -5.25 -30.72 -1.75
C ILE A 124 -6.45 -29.88 -2.23
N THR A 125 -7.15 -30.30 -3.28
CA THR A 125 -8.34 -29.60 -3.79
C THR A 125 -9.41 -29.47 -2.69
N ARG A 126 -9.64 -30.54 -1.92
CA ARG A 126 -10.57 -30.54 -0.78
C ARG A 126 -10.13 -29.60 0.35
N ILE A 127 -8.84 -29.55 0.65
CA ILE A 127 -8.29 -28.60 1.64
C ILE A 127 -8.44 -27.15 1.16
N THR A 128 -8.25 -26.90 -0.13
CA THR A 128 -8.32 -25.55 -0.72
C THR A 128 -9.73 -25.05 -0.98
N ALA A 129 -10.73 -25.93 -0.85
CA ALA A 129 -12.12 -25.56 -1.05
C ALA A 129 -12.52 -24.47 -0.06
N SER A 130 -13.24 -23.46 -0.55
CA SER A 130 -13.71 -22.35 0.27
C SER A 130 -14.52 -22.88 1.46
N GLY A 131 -14.07 -22.58 2.69
CA GLY A 131 -14.74 -23.01 3.92
C GLY A 131 -14.21 -24.32 4.52
N SER A 132 -13.20 -24.95 3.93
CA SER A 132 -12.49 -26.07 4.55
C SER A 132 -11.84 -25.65 5.87
N LYS A 133 -11.97 -26.49 6.91
CA LYS A 133 -11.41 -26.26 8.27
C LYS A 133 -10.23 -27.18 8.58
N VAL A 134 -9.56 -27.68 7.53
CA VAL A 134 -8.43 -28.59 7.69
C VAL A 134 -7.18 -27.80 8.09
N GLU A 135 -6.59 -28.15 9.24
CA GLU A 135 -5.37 -27.55 9.74
C GLU A 135 -4.16 -28.31 9.17
N THR A 136 -3.28 -27.60 8.46
CA THR A 136 -2.14 -28.23 7.77
C THR A 136 -0.79 -27.88 8.39
N ARG A 137 -0.78 -26.93 9.34
CA ARG A 137 0.45 -26.44 9.94
C ARG A 137 1.00 -27.47 10.93
N ASP A 138 2.28 -27.81 10.76
CA ASP A 138 3.03 -28.72 11.64
C ASP A 138 2.39 -30.13 11.76
N LYS A 139 1.66 -30.55 10.71
CA LYS A 139 0.97 -31.85 10.64
C LYS A 139 1.60 -32.78 9.62
N THR A 140 1.57 -34.08 9.92
CA THR A 140 1.92 -35.15 8.96
C THR A 140 0.78 -35.39 7.98
N ALA A 141 1.08 -36.00 6.83
CA ALA A 141 0.04 -36.35 5.86
C ALA A 141 -1.02 -37.32 6.40
N ALA A 142 -0.65 -38.20 7.34
CA ALA A 142 -1.59 -39.11 7.99
C ALA A 142 -2.61 -38.34 8.85
N GLU A 143 -2.16 -37.38 9.67
CA GLU A 143 -3.04 -36.55 10.50
C GLU A 143 -3.95 -35.66 9.65
N ILE A 144 -3.43 -35.11 8.55
CA ILE A 144 -4.24 -34.29 7.64
C ILE A 144 -5.36 -35.13 7.00
N ARG A 145 -5.05 -36.37 6.56
CA ARG A 145 -6.05 -37.29 6.01
C ARG A 145 -7.12 -37.67 7.03
N GLU A 146 -6.73 -37.92 8.27
CA GLU A 146 -7.67 -38.20 9.36
C GLU A 146 -8.62 -37.01 9.56
N GLN A 147 -8.10 -35.78 9.51
CA GLN A 147 -8.93 -34.59 9.59
C GLN A 147 -9.85 -34.43 8.37
N ILE A 148 -9.38 -34.64 7.14
CA ILE A 148 -10.22 -34.63 5.93
C ILE A 148 -11.39 -35.61 6.10
N ALA A 149 -11.13 -36.83 6.58
CA ALA A 149 -12.15 -37.84 6.82
C ALA A 149 -13.15 -37.41 7.91
N ARG A 150 -12.69 -36.79 8.99
CA ARG A 150 -13.54 -36.28 10.08
C ARG A 150 -14.47 -35.15 9.62
N GLU A 151 -13.98 -34.26 8.75
CA GLU A 151 -14.76 -33.14 8.21
C GLU A 151 -15.68 -33.55 7.04
N GLY A 152 -15.62 -34.80 6.59
CA GLY A 152 -16.45 -35.33 5.50
C GLY A 152 -16.11 -34.76 4.11
N LEU A 153 -14.85 -34.39 3.89
CA LEU A 153 -14.36 -33.77 2.66
C LEU A 153 -13.84 -34.79 1.64
#